data_AF-A0A929JRK3-F1
#
_entry.id   AF-A0A929JRK3-F1
#
_cell.length_a   1.000
_cell.length_b   1.000
_cell.length_c   1.000
_cell.angle_alpha   90.00
_cell.angle_beta   90.00
_cell.angle_gamma   90.00
#
_symmetry.space_group_name_H-M   'P 1'
#
loop_
_entity.id
_entity.type
_entity.pdbx_description
1 polymer ?
#
loop_
_entity_poly.entity_id
_entity_poly.type
_entity_poly.pdbx_seq_one_letter_code
_entity_poly.pdbx_strand_id
1 'polypeptide(L)'
;EAARKAGPNTALYHEIAANLAYLEDRRSDRFTHLSASLLDPDNDTPLLHLHLLSKMSVTLKERMRMEQLCEALQHHPDHDVKTLATYLLGISLFMRGEMKRFEKASASIGWNIPLALIGTWDNDQNKGFDISYPPEQEIDMNKTYQGQLVEIGWRTQYPKAFSTNSINLKELLHPNVWAIGYLASVIHATKEGSYELRLSSSDAIKVWVNNILVFENRHISKWTFDGIVIPVILRSGANRILIKSAQNKGSWQLRARITRPMGMPVDPFMLKALPADTPCPTDTLKMMRPLAPDILPARFTSTIQNEIRRQFLQIRSARLLGLKISAVKLAETFANTFPTSLPGRFLLAFALWDNAERGRTADLLGSLVQEAGDQLIQISNKQALFWHQNNLTQKARKLLFTITTTHPNRPTAWKNLVSIYRQGKWKEDALNALKVVAKQWPDWPSVQVQLASALESLGYQKPAEAIYRQLLSYLPNDRLILQSIFRISRSKQNYTVAEHYAQQLTDSWPHLRSSWWRQGEIRRQLNDRHGAEKAFLTLIEMAPTAPDGYHLYAGQAYLYGDRDKAIRFWQKALDR
;
A
#
# COMPACT_ATOMS: atom_id res chain seq x y z
N GLU A 1 23.99 0.97 25.13
CA GLU A 1 25.12 0.46 25.94
C GLU A 1 24.79 -0.78 26.77
N ALA A 2 23.86 -0.75 27.72
CA ALA A 2 23.55 -1.95 28.53
C ALA A 2 23.21 -3.19 27.68
N ALA A 3 22.32 -3.06 26.68
CA ALA A 3 22.02 -4.15 25.74
C ALA A 3 23.24 -4.62 24.93
N ARG A 4 24.13 -3.69 24.55
CA ARG A 4 25.38 -4.02 23.84
C ARG A 4 26.31 -4.85 24.72
N LYS A 5 26.42 -4.51 26.01
CA LYS A 5 27.20 -5.26 26.99
C LYS A 5 26.58 -6.62 27.31
N ALA A 6 25.25 -6.72 27.33
CA ALA A 6 24.53 -7.97 27.55
C ALA A 6 24.64 -8.94 26.35
N GLY A 7 24.77 -8.41 25.12
CA GLY A 7 24.98 -9.21 23.93
C GLY A 7 25.01 -8.35 22.66
N PRO A 8 26.20 -8.07 22.08
CA PRO A 8 26.35 -7.11 20.98
C PRO A 8 25.79 -7.60 19.64
N ASN A 9 25.36 -8.86 19.55
CA ASN A 9 24.77 -9.46 18.36
C ASN A 9 23.34 -9.95 18.59
N THR A 10 22.73 -9.59 19.73
CA THR A 10 21.35 -10.02 20.05
C THR A 10 20.32 -9.19 19.28
N ALA A 11 19.17 -9.80 19.00
CA ALA A 11 18.02 -9.17 18.35
C ALA A 11 17.58 -7.91 19.12
N LEU A 12 17.61 -7.97 20.46
CA LEU A 12 17.28 -6.85 21.33
C LEU A 12 18.26 -5.68 21.16
N TYR A 13 19.57 -5.95 21.13
CA TYR A 13 20.56 -4.91 20.88
C TYR A 13 20.33 -4.26 19.51
N HIS A 14 20.16 -5.09 18.47
CA HIS A 14 19.92 -4.61 17.12
C HIS A 14 18.61 -3.82 17.00
N GLU A 15 17.52 -4.23 17.67
CA GLU A 15 16.28 -3.45 17.71
C GLU A 15 16.50 -2.05 18.32
N ILE A 16 17.15 -1.99 19.49
CA ILE A 16 17.41 -0.72 20.18
C ILE A 16 18.34 0.16 19.33
N ALA A 17 19.37 -0.42 18.73
CA ALA A 17 20.29 0.30 17.85
C ALA A 17 19.60 0.80 16.57
N ALA A 18 18.68 0.02 15.98
CA ALA A 18 17.85 0.47 14.86
C ALA A 18 16.91 1.62 15.25
N ASN A 19 16.39 1.61 16.48
CA ASN A 19 15.54 2.68 17.01
C ASN A 19 16.32 3.97 17.22
N LEU A 20 17.52 3.88 17.78
CA LEU A 20 18.42 5.02 17.92
C LEU A 20 18.84 5.56 16.54
N ALA A 21 19.23 4.68 15.62
CA ALA A 21 19.57 5.05 14.25
C ALA A 21 18.40 5.73 13.52
N TYR A 22 17.15 5.34 13.80
CA TYR A 22 15.98 6.07 13.30
C TYR A 22 15.88 7.49 13.85
N LEU A 23 16.08 7.67 15.16
CA LEU A 23 16.00 8.99 15.81
C LEU A 23 17.13 9.93 15.35
N GLU A 24 18.31 9.39 15.10
CA GLU A 24 19.49 10.14 14.62
C GLU A 24 19.51 10.30 13.09
N ASP A 25 18.50 9.83 12.36
CA ASP A 25 18.48 9.79 10.88
C ASP A 25 19.69 9.06 10.24
N ARG A 26 20.20 8.00 10.89
CA ARG A 26 21.21 7.05 10.35
C ARG A 26 20.51 5.93 9.57
N ARG A 27 20.00 6.25 8.37
CA ARG A 27 19.16 5.32 7.59
C ARG A 27 19.84 3.98 7.29
N SER A 28 21.10 3.98 6.85
CA SER A 28 21.82 2.75 6.51
C SER A 28 22.09 1.87 7.73
N ASP A 29 22.35 2.48 8.88
CA ASP A 29 22.57 1.74 10.12
C ASP A 29 21.26 1.12 10.61
N ARG A 30 20.15 1.84 10.49
CA ARG A 30 18.82 1.30 10.77
C ARG A 30 18.55 0.06 9.91
N PHE A 31 18.86 0.10 8.61
CA PHE A 31 18.71 -1.06 7.72
C PHE A 31 19.57 -2.23 8.20
N THR A 32 20.84 -1.96 8.50
CA THR A 32 21.80 -2.96 8.97
C THR A 32 21.35 -3.63 10.26
N HIS A 33 20.95 -2.85 11.26
CA HIS A 33 20.51 -3.39 12.54
C HIS A 33 19.17 -4.14 12.42
N LEU A 34 18.17 -3.63 11.69
CA LEU A 34 16.94 -4.40 11.47
C LEU A 34 17.22 -5.72 10.74
N SER A 35 18.08 -5.72 9.74
CA SER A 35 18.47 -6.94 9.02
C SER A 35 19.18 -7.93 9.94
N ALA A 36 20.11 -7.46 10.77
CA ALA A 36 20.81 -8.31 11.73
C ALA A 36 19.86 -8.88 12.80
N SER A 37 18.90 -8.09 13.30
CA SER A 37 17.89 -8.61 14.23
C SER A 37 17.05 -9.73 13.64
N LEU A 38 16.82 -9.73 12.32
CA LEU A 38 16.03 -10.75 11.62
C LEU A 38 16.83 -12.04 11.35
N LEU A 39 18.16 -11.99 11.45
CA LEU A 39 19.03 -13.16 11.30
C LEU A 39 19.30 -13.85 12.64
N ASP A 40 18.96 -13.21 13.76
CA ASP A 40 19.06 -13.82 15.08
C ASP A 40 17.88 -14.80 15.29
N PRO A 41 18.15 -16.10 15.54
CA PRO A 41 17.10 -17.09 15.79
C PRO A 41 16.31 -16.82 17.08
N ASP A 42 16.86 -16.07 18.03
CA ASP A 42 16.23 -15.73 19.31
C ASP A 42 15.40 -14.44 19.24
N ASN A 43 15.19 -13.89 18.03
CA ASN A 43 14.32 -12.75 17.84
C ASN A 43 12.87 -13.09 18.22
N ASP A 44 12.35 -12.41 19.24
CA ASP A 44 11.00 -12.60 19.78
C ASP A 44 9.94 -11.69 19.12
N THR A 45 10.31 -10.87 18.13
CA THR A 45 9.39 -9.99 17.37
C THR A 45 9.71 -9.88 15.86
N PRO A 46 10.11 -10.97 15.17
CA PRO A 46 10.63 -10.92 13.80
C PRO A 46 9.61 -10.39 12.79
N LEU A 47 8.32 -10.68 12.98
CA LEU A 47 7.26 -10.21 12.10
C LEU A 47 7.18 -8.68 12.06
N LEU A 48 7.27 -8.02 13.22
CA LEU A 48 7.28 -6.55 13.30
C LEU A 48 8.54 -5.97 12.67
N HIS A 49 9.71 -6.55 12.95
CA HIS A 49 10.98 -6.10 12.37
C HIS A 49 10.98 -6.18 10.85
N LEU A 50 10.45 -7.26 10.29
CA LEU A 50 10.34 -7.43 8.84
C LEU A 50 9.39 -6.41 8.22
N HIS A 51 8.25 -6.13 8.86
CA HIS A 51 7.39 -5.03 8.42
C HIS A 51 8.10 -3.67 8.50
N LEU A 52 8.80 -3.35 9.59
CA LEU A 52 9.52 -2.09 9.74
C LEU A 52 10.61 -1.92 8.67
N LEU A 53 11.33 -3.00 8.36
CA LEU A 53 12.32 -3.04 7.28
C LEU A 53 11.66 -2.81 5.92
N SER A 54 10.52 -3.46 5.65
CA SER A 54 9.79 -3.33 4.38
C SER A 54 9.28 -1.93 4.07
N LYS A 55 9.12 -1.08 5.09
CA LYS A 55 8.68 0.31 4.93
C LYS A 55 9.85 1.26 4.66
N MET A 56 11.09 0.78 4.68
CA MET A 56 12.26 1.59 4.38
C MET A 56 12.40 1.83 2.88
N SER A 57 12.85 3.02 2.50
CA SER A 57 13.27 3.31 1.14
C SER A 57 14.75 2.96 1.00
N VAL A 58 15.01 1.87 0.29
CA VAL A 58 16.33 1.22 0.18
C VAL A 58 17.08 1.60 -1.11
N THR A 59 18.41 1.46 -1.10
CA THR A 59 19.23 1.51 -2.31
C THR A 59 19.16 0.22 -3.11
N LEU A 60 19.74 0.20 -4.32
CA LEU A 60 19.87 -1.03 -5.11
C LEU A 60 20.68 -2.10 -4.35
N LYS A 61 21.79 -1.73 -3.70
CA LYS A 61 22.59 -2.67 -2.90
C LYS A 61 21.81 -3.24 -1.72
N GLU A 62 21.09 -2.40 -0.98
CA GLU A 62 20.24 -2.84 0.13
C GLU A 62 19.07 -3.70 -0.34
N ARG A 63 18.50 -3.43 -1.52
CA ARG A 63 17.48 -4.30 -2.12
C ARG A 63 18.00 -5.72 -2.32
N MET A 64 19.21 -5.89 -2.88
CA MET A 64 19.83 -7.22 -3.04
C MET A 64 20.00 -7.94 -1.70
N ARG A 65 20.45 -7.21 -0.66
CA ARG A 65 20.59 -7.76 0.69
C ARG A 65 19.23 -8.13 1.30
N MET A 66 18.20 -7.33 1.05
CA MET A 66 16.84 -7.61 1.51
C MET A 66 16.25 -8.84 0.82
N GLU A 67 16.56 -9.08 -0.46
CA GLU A 67 16.17 -10.31 -1.17
C GLU A 67 16.82 -11.54 -0.54
N GLN A 68 18.14 -11.52 -0.30
CA GLN A 68 18.86 -12.60 0.38
C GLN A 68 18.31 -12.87 1.79
N LEU A 69 18.01 -11.80 2.54
CA LEU A 69 17.37 -11.92 3.85
C LEU A 69 15.98 -12.57 3.73
N CYS A 70 15.16 -12.14 2.76
CA CYS A 70 13.84 -12.73 2.55
C CYS A 70 13.93 -14.21 2.15
N GLU A 71 14.90 -14.59 1.32
CA GLU A 71 15.19 -15.99 0.97
C GLU A 71 15.52 -16.82 2.21
N ALA A 72 16.41 -16.33 3.08
CA ALA A 72 16.74 -17.01 4.34
C ALA A 72 15.51 -17.16 5.24
N LEU A 73 14.69 -16.11 5.36
CA LEU A 73 13.47 -16.11 6.16
C LEU A 73 12.36 -17.02 5.61
N GLN A 74 12.47 -17.54 4.37
CA GLN A 74 11.52 -18.55 3.88
C GLN A 74 11.60 -19.88 4.65
N HIS A 75 12.69 -20.09 5.40
CA HIS A 75 12.92 -21.25 6.27
C HIS A 75 12.63 -20.96 7.74
N HIS A 76 12.12 -19.76 8.07
CA HIS A 76 11.78 -19.39 9.45
C HIS A 76 10.64 -20.26 10.00
N PRO A 77 10.68 -20.67 11.30
CA PRO A 77 9.66 -21.54 11.89
C PRO A 77 8.27 -20.88 11.98
N ASP A 78 8.22 -19.56 12.19
CA ASP A 78 6.98 -18.79 12.13
C ASP A 78 6.51 -18.62 10.67
N HIS A 79 5.32 -19.17 10.37
CA HIS A 79 4.68 -19.09 9.06
C HIS A 79 4.31 -17.67 8.64
N ASP A 80 4.04 -16.75 9.58
CA ASP A 80 3.76 -15.35 9.26
C ASP A 80 5.01 -14.64 8.72
N VAL A 81 6.16 -14.88 9.36
CA VAL A 81 7.46 -14.36 8.92
C VAL A 81 7.80 -14.93 7.54
N LYS A 82 7.69 -16.26 7.37
CA LYS A 82 7.93 -16.94 6.09
C LYS A 82 7.07 -16.37 4.96
N THR A 83 5.79 -16.16 5.23
CA THR A 83 4.84 -15.69 4.21
C THR A 83 5.08 -14.22 3.86
N LEU A 84 5.36 -13.37 4.85
CA LEU A 84 5.72 -11.97 4.60
C LEU A 84 7.04 -11.85 3.84
N ALA A 85 8.06 -12.64 4.20
CA ALA A 85 9.34 -12.65 3.50
C ALA A 85 9.17 -13.07 2.03
N THR A 86 8.38 -14.12 1.78
CA THR A 86 8.02 -14.58 0.44
C THR A 86 7.29 -13.50 -0.37
N TYR A 87 6.34 -12.81 0.26
CA TYR A 87 5.61 -11.70 -0.37
C TYR A 87 6.54 -10.54 -0.76
N LEU A 88 7.44 -10.13 0.14
CA LEU A 88 8.40 -9.06 -0.12
C LEU A 88 9.43 -9.43 -1.19
N LEU A 89 9.91 -10.68 -1.17
CA LEU A 89 10.78 -11.24 -2.20
C LEU A 89 10.07 -11.22 -3.56
N GLY A 90 8.82 -11.68 -3.63
CA GLY A 90 7.99 -11.65 -4.83
C GLY A 90 7.88 -10.24 -5.43
N ILE A 91 7.59 -9.23 -4.61
CA ILE A 91 7.55 -7.82 -5.07
C ILE A 91 8.91 -7.41 -5.67
N SER A 92 10.03 -7.73 -5.01
CA SER A 92 11.35 -7.32 -5.51
C SER A 92 11.71 -8.03 -6.83
N LEU A 93 11.45 -9.33 -6.92
CA LEU A 93 11.66 -10.13 -8.13
C LEU A 93 10.80 -9.62 -9.30
N PHE A 94 9.53 -9.28 -9.03
CA PHE A 94 8.65 -8.67 -10.02
C PHE A 94 9.24 -7.35 -10.53
N MET A 95 9.70 -6.46 -9.63
CA MET A 95 10.29 -5.17 -10.05
C MET A 95 11.55 -5.35 -10.91
N ARG A 96 12.32 -6.41 -10.66
CA ARG A 96 13.51 -6.80 -11.42
C ARG A 96 13.22 -7.55 -12.73
N GLY A 97 11.95 -7.84 -13.03
CA GLY A 97 11.57 -8.62 -14.22
C GLY A 97 11.85 -10.12 -14.13
N GLU A 98 12.15 -10.66 -12.94
CA GLU A 98 12.41 -12.09 -12.72
C GLU A 98 11.10 -12.89 -12.59
N MET A 99 10.29 -12.87 -13.66
CA MET A 99 8.89 -13.32 -13.67
C MET A 99 8.72 -14.78 -13.22
N LYS A 100 9.57 -15.70 -13.67
CA LYS A 100 9.50 -17.12 -13.27
C LYS A 100 9.65 -17.32 -11.75
N ARG A 101 10.59 -16.61 -11.13
CA ARG A 101 10.82 -16.69 -9.68
C ARG A 101 9.71 -15.98 -8.92
N PHE A 102 9.23 -14.86 -9.44
CA PHE A 102 8.08 -14.15 -8.90
C PHE A 102 6.82 -15.04 -8.89
N GLU A 103 6.49 -15.73 -9.98
CA GLU A 103 5.33 -16.63 -10.06
C GLU A 103 5.42 -17.76 -9.03
N LYS A 104 6.60 -18.38 -8.89
CA LYS A 104 6.86 -19.40 -7.86
C LYS A 104 6.65 -18.86 -6.45
N ALA A 105 7.18 -17.66 -6.16
CA ALA A 105 6.99 -17.01 -4.86
C ALA A 105 5.50 -16.70 -4.61
N SER A 106 4.81 -16.12 -5.59
CA SER A 106 3.39 -15.77 -5.52
C SER A 106 2.50 -16.99 -5.22
N ALA A 107 2.76 -18.12 -5.90
CA ALA A 107 2.03 -19.37 -5.67
C ALA A 107 2.18 -19.92 -4.25
N SER A 108 3.31 -19.64 -3.57
CA SER A 108 3.60 -20.15 -2.22
C SER A 108 2.99 -19.33 -1.08
N ILE A 109 2.42 -18.15 -1.36
CA ILE A 109 1.80 -17.27 -0.34
C ILE A 109 0.45 -17.84 0.16
N GLY A 110 -0.10 -18.85 -0.51
CA GLY A 110 -1.33 -19.54 -0.12
C GLY A 110 -2.56 -19.10 -0.92
N TRP A 111 -3.72 -19.62 -0.51
CA TRP A 111 -4.95 -19.55 -1.28
C TRP A 111 -5.66 -18.19 -1.14
N ASN A 112 -5.66 -17.41 -2.23
CA ASN A 112 -6.35 -16.11 -2.28
C ASN A 112 -7.80 -16.30 -2.71
N ILE A 113 -8.73 -15.59 -2.07
CA ILE A 113 -10.17 -15.74 -2.32
C ILE A 113 -10.52 -15.07 -3.66
N PRO A 114 -11.11 -15.78 -4.63
CA PRO A 114 -11.76 -15.16 -5.78
C PRO A 114 -13.00 -14.40 -5.31
N LEU A 115 -13.08 -13.12 -5.62
CA LEU A 115 -14.15 -12.24 -5.16
C LEU A 115 -14.95 -11.71 -6.36
N ALA A 116 -16.27 -11.81 -6.32
CA ALA A 116 -17.13 -10.95 -7.14
C ALA A 116 -17.10 -9.54 -6.55
N LEU A 117 -17.20 -8.51 -7.40
CA LEU A 117 -17.15 -7.10 -7.03
C LEU A 117 -18.39 -6.38 -7.55
N ILE A 118 -19.00 -5.56 -6.70
CA ILE A 118 -20.02 -4.57 -7.07
C ILE A 118 -19.78 -3.31 -6.24
N GLY A 119 -20.21 -2.14 -6.69
CA GLY A 119 -20.02 -0.94 -5.90
C GLY A 119 -20.31 0.34 -6.64
N THR A 120 -20.00 1.42 -5.92
CA THR A 120 -20.28 2.85 -6.16
C THR A 120 -21.54 3.37 -5.46
N TRP A 121 -21.96 2.78 -4.34
CA TRP A 121 -22.97 3.43 -3.49
C TRP A 121 -22.38 4.61 -2.71
N ASP A 122 -23.23 5.51 -2.28
CA ASP A 122 -22.85 6.73 -1.57
C ASP A 122 -22.20 6.43 -0.21
N ASN A 123 -21.09 7.12 0.06
CA ASN A 123 -20.43 7.15 1.37
C ASN A 123 -20.14 8.59 1.81
N ASP A 124 -20.95 9.55 1.37
CA ASP A 124 -20.78 10.94 1.80
C ASP A 124 -20.72 11.05 3.34
N GLN A 125 -19.76 11.82 3.83
CA GLN A 125 -19.47 11.97 5.26
C GLN A 125 -19.27 10.64 6.03
N ASN A 126 -18.86 9.57 5.33
CA ASN A 126 -18.71 8.20 5.84
C ASN A 126 -20.01 7.51 6.27
N LYS A 127 -21.19 8.04 5.94
CA LYS A 127 -22.48 7.47 6.36
C LYS A 127 -22.75 6.10 5.74
N GLY A 128 -22.22 5.87 4.53
CA GLY A 128 -22.39 4.62 3.79
C GLY A 128 -21.81 3.39 4.50
N PHE A 129 -20.90 3.58 5.46
CA PHE A 129 -20.40 2.50 6.31
C PHE A 129 -21.54 1.84 7.12
N ASP A 130 -22.50 2.64 7.60
CA ASP A 130 -23.61 2.19 8.44
C ASP A 130 -24.89 1.88 7.68
N ILE A 131 -25.10 2.54 6.55
CA ILE A 131 -26.25 2.27 5.69
C ILE A 131 -26.13 0.86 5.12
N SER A 132 -27.15 0.05 5.35
CA SER A 132 -27.27 -1.26 4.70
C SER A 132 -27.61 -1.07 3.22
N TYR A 133 -26.80 -1.67 2.35
CA TYR A 133 -27.05 -1.72 0.91
C TYR A 133 -27.43 -3.14 0.48
N PRO A 134 -28.11 -3.33 -0.67
CA PRO A 134 -28.67 -4.63 -1.06
C PRO A 134 -27.75 -5.86 -0.92
N PRO A 135 -26.43 -5.79 -1.21
CA PRO A 135 -25.51 -6.90 -0.98
C PRO A 135 -25.46 -7.47 0.45
N GLU A 136 -25.87 -6.70 1.47
CA GLU A 136 -25.97 -7.16 2.86
C GLU A 136 -27.20 -8.06 3.10
N GLN A 137 -28.18 -8.05 2.20
CA GLN A 137 -29.44 -8.79 2.28
C GLN A 137 -29.50 -9.93 1.26
N GLU A 138 -29.06 -9.66 0.03
CA GLU A 138 -29.11 -10.59 -1.08
C GLU A 138 -27.86 -10.47 -1.95
N ILE A 139 -27.43 -11.59 -2.53
CA ILE A 139 -26.39 -11.61 -3.56
C ILE A 139 -26.97 -12.38 -4.74
N ASP A 140 -27.37 -11.63 -5.76
CA ASP A 140 -27.82 -12.13 -7.05
C ASP A 140 -26.87 -11.59 -8.13
N MET A 141 -26.15 -12.50 -8.79
CA MET A 141 -25.11 -12.15 -9.78
C MET A 141 -25.68 -11.58 -11.08
N ASN A 142 -26.99 -11.73 -11.34
CA ASN A 142 -27.66 -11.27 -12.55
C ASN A 142 -28.43 -9.96 -12.35
N LYS A 143 -28.60 -9.52 -11.10
CA LYS A 143 -29.38 -8.32 -10.76
C LYS A 143 -28.52 -7.05 -10.82
N THR A 144 -29.14 -5.96 -11.28
CA THR A 144 -28.59 -4.60 -11.21
C THR A 144 -29.22 -3.83 -10.05
N TYR A 145 -28.50 -2.83 -9.56
CA TYR A 145 -28.92 -1.98 -8.46
C TYR A 145 -28.61 -0.52 -8.79
N GLN A 146 -29.37 0.40 -8.21
CA GLN A 146 -29.07 1.82 -8.31
C GLN A 146 -27.76 2.14 -7.56
N GLY A 147 -26.72 2.52 -8.31
CA GLY A 147 -25.50 3.09 -7.76
C GLY A 147 -25.60 4.61 -7.60
N GLN A 148 -24.48 5.28 -7.31
CA GLN A 148 -24.46 6.73 -7.10
C GLN A 148 -24.82 7.54 -8.35
N LEU A 149 -24.38 7.11 -9.54
CA LEU A 149 -24.62 7.81 -10.81
C LEU A 149 -25.41 6.97 -11.81
N VAL A 150 -25.09 5.68 -11.90
CA VAL A 150 -25.68 4.73 -12.85
C VAL A 150 -26.05 3.43 -12.16
N GLU A 151 -26.82 2.59 -12.84
CA GLU A 151 -27.02 1.21 -12.41
C GLU A 151 -25.70 0.44 -12.40
N ILE A 152 -25.56 -0.42 -11.39
CA ILE A 152 -24.37 -1.24 -11.14
C ILE A 152 -24.75 -2.70 -10.99
N GLY A 153 -23.86 -3.59 -11.43
CA GLY A 153 -24.03 -5.03 -11.34
C GLY A 153 -22.76 -5.72 -10.88
N TRP A 154 -22.88 -6.99 -10.50
CA TRP A 154 -21.75 -7.80 -10.05
C TRP A 154 -20.81 -8.13 -11.21
N ARG A 155 -19.50 -8.16 -10.90
CA ARG A 155 -18.45 -8.53 -11.85
C ARG A 155 -17.47 -9.51 -11.21
N THR A 156 -17.11 -10.56 -11.95
CA THR A 156 -16.13 -11.57 -11.53
C THR A 156 -14.82 -11.46 -12.30
N GLN A 157 -14.83 -10.78 -13.44
CA GLN A 157 -13.67 -10.57 -14.30
C GLN A 157 -13.19 -9.13 -14.18
N TYR A 158 -11.99 -8.98 -13.62
CA TYR A 158 -11.30 -7.70 -13.53
C TYR A 158 -9.81 -7.96 -13.26
N PRO A 159 -8.91 -7.07 -13.70
CA PRO A 159 -7.48 -7.24 -13.47
C PRO A 159 -7.10 -7.00 -12.01
N LYS A 160 -6.20 -7.84 -11.50
CA LYS A 160 -5.58 -7.71 -10.18
C LYS A 160 -4.15 -7.19 -10.30
N ALA A 161 -3.64 -6.60 -9.23
CA ALA A 161 -2.23 -6.25 -9.15
C ALA A 161 -1.38 -7.51 -9.05
N PHE A 162 -0.59 -7.83 -10.08
CA PHE A 162 0.24 -9.04 -10.10
C PHE A 162 1.17 -9.12 -8.89
N SER A 163 1.98 -8.08 -8.66
CA SER A 163 3.00 -8.06 -7.61
C SER A 163 2.48 -8.28 -6.19
N THR A 164 1.22 -7.94 -5.91
CA THR A 164 0.62 -7.99 -4.58
C THR A 164 -0.60 -8.91 -4.47
N ASN A 165 -1.10 -9.41 -5.60
CA ASN A 165 -2.41 -10.04 -5.75
C ASN A 165 -3.56 -9.24 -5.08
N SER A 166 -3.49 -7.91 -5.15
CA SER A 166 -4.52 -7.01 -4.59
C SER A 166 -5.51 -6.54 -5.64
N ILE A 167 -6.72 -6.26 -5.21
CA ILE A 167 -7.81 -5.67 -5.99
C ILE A 167 -7.73 -4.16 -5.80
N ASN A 168 -7.54 -3.42 -6.88
CA ASN A 168 -7.46 -1.97 -6.85
C ASN A 168 -8.84 -1.36 -7.11
N LEU A 169 -9.68 -1.29 -6.07
CA LEU A 169 -11.05 -0.78 -6.14
C LEU A 169 -11.12 0.65 -6.70
N LYS A 170 -10.07 1.45 -6.49
CA LYS A 170 -9.97 2.81 -7.05
C LYS A 170 -9.96 2.82 -8.58
N GLU A 171 -9.33 1.81 -9.18
CA GLU A 171 -9.24 1.68 -10.64
C GLU A 171 -10.50 1.05 -11.23
N LEU A 172 -11.23 0.26 -10.45
CA LEU A 172 -12.35 -0.57 -10.92
C LEU A 172 -13.73 0.05 -10.69
N LEU A 173 -13.87 1.01 -9.76
CA LEU A 173 -15.13 1.65 -9.40
C LEU A 173 -15.08 3.16 -9.72
N HIS A 174 -16.20 3.73 -10.15
CA HIS A 174 -16.37 5.18 -10.36
C HIS A 174 -17.83 5.61 -10.08
N PRO A 175 -18.09 6.65 -9.26
CA PRO A 175 -17.11 7.43 -8.49
C PRO A 175 -16.33 6.58 -7.48
N ASN A 176 -15.07 6.95 -7.23
CA ASN A 176 -14.15 6.23 -6.32
C ASN A 176 -13.76 7.03 -5.08
N VAL A 177 -14.52 8.10 -4.81
CA VAL A 177 -14.37 9.00 -3.67
C VAL A 177 -15.71 9.06 -2.98
N TRP A 178 -15.72 8.93 -1.66
CA TRP A 178 -16.94 8.80 -0.88
C TRP A 178 -17.86 7.72 -1.45
N ALA A 179 -17.30 6.52 -1.63
CA ALA A 179 -17.97 5.40 -2.26
C ALA A 179 -17.90 4.11 -1.42
N ILE A 180 -18.93 3.28 -1.53
CA ILE A 180 -18.98 1.92 -0.99
C ILE A 180 -18.81 0.90 -2.11
N GLY A 181 -17.99 -0.11 -1.85
CA GLY A 181 -17.88 -1.32 -2.67
C GLY A 181 -18.10 -2.57 -1.83
N TYR A 182 -18.68 -3.60 -2.44
CA TYR A 182 -18.86 -4.92 -1.85
C TYR A 182 -18.08 -5.95 -2.65
N LEU A 183 -17.49 -6.89 -1.92
CA LEU A 183 -16.83 -8.05 -2.46
C LEU A 183 -17.43 -9.30 -1.84
N ALA A 184 -17.79 -10.28 -2.66
CA ALA A 184 -18.46 -11.49 -2.20
C ALA A 184 -17.81 -12.75 -2.79
N SER A 185 -17.84 -13.84 -2.03
CA SER A 185 -17.43 -15.17 -2.49
C SER A 185 -18.17 -16.24 -1.70
N VAL A 186 -18.34 -17.41 -2.29
CA VAL A 186 -18.72 -18.62 -1.56
C VAL A 186 -17.57 -19.60 -1.63
N ILE A 187 -17.21 -20.17 -0.48
CA ILE A 187 -16.09 -21.08 -0.33
C ILE A 187 -16.64 -22.42 0.09
N HIS A 188 -16.42 -23.41 -0.75
CA HIS A 188 -16.65 -24.80 -0.41
C HIS A 188 -15.44 -25.34 0.35
N ALA A 189 -15.65 -25.72 1.61
CA ALA A 189 -14.66 -26.46 2.40
C ALA A 189 -15.03 -27.94 2.43
N THR A 190 -14.06 -28.82 2.16
CA THR A 190 -14.30 -30.27 2.11
C THR A 190 -14.58 -30.88 3.49
N LYS A 191 -14.15 -30.21 4.57
CA LYS A 191 -14.37 -30.58 5.96
C LYS A 191 -14.57 -29.33 6.81
N GLU A 192 -15.28 -29.50 7.92
CA GLU A 192 -15.33 -28.46 8.94
C GLU A 192 -13.95 -28.27 9.59
N GLY A 193 -13.59 -27.02 9.88
CA GLY A 193 -12.31 -26.73 10.54
C GLY A 193 -12.15 -25.28 10.98
N SER A 194 -11.12 -25.06 11.80
CA SER A 194 -10.65 -23.73 12.17
C SER A 194 -9.75 -23.17 11.07
N TYR A 195 -10.03 -21.95 10.66
CA TYR A 195 -9.30 -21.20 9.64
C TYR A 195 -9.09 -19.75 10.09
N GLU A 196 -8.30 -19.01 9.34
CA GLU A 196 -8.16 -17.56 9.48
C GLU A 196 -8.51 -16.90 8.15
N LEU A 197 -9.46 -15.98 8.18
CA LEU A 197 -9.70 -15.04 7.10
C LEU A 197 -8.74 -13.86 7.27
N ARG A 198 -7.82 -13.71 6.31
CA ARG A 198 -6.74 -12.73 6.38
C ARG A 198 -6.93 -11.67 5.31
N LEU A 199 -6.98 -10.42 5.75
CA LEU A 199 -7.21 -9.27 4.87
C LEU A 199 -6.08 -8.24 4.96
N SER A 200 -5.89 -7.55 3.84
CA SER A 200 -5.20 -6.27 3.75
C SER A 200 -6.15 -5.26 3.13
N SER A 201 -6.37 -4.15 3.81
CA SER A 201 -7.20 -3.05 3.33
C SER A 201 -6.47 -1.73 3.52
N SER A 202 -6.69 -0.77 2.62
CA SER A 202 -6.32 0.62 2.85
C SER A 202 -7.40 1.43 3.57
N ASP A 203 -8.63 0.91 3.63
CA ASP A 203 -9.83 1.65 4.00
C ASP A 203 -10.71 0.88 4.99
N ALA A 204 -11.73 1.55 5.50
CA ALA A 204 -12.70 0.98 6.42
C ALA A 204 -13.38 -0.25 5.82
N ILE A 205 -13.59 -1.29 6.65
CA ILE A 205 -14.25 -2.53 6.22
C ILE A 205 -15.27 -3.04 7.24
N LYS A 206 -16.27 -3.77 6.74
CA LYS A 206 -17.09 -4.73 7.49
C LYS A 206 -17.00 -6.09 6.80
N VAL A 207 -16.93 -7.16 7.59
CA VAL A 207 -16.75 -8.52 7.09
C VAL A 207 -17.78 -9.43 7.72
N TRP A 208 -18.49 -10.17 6.87
CA TRP A 208 -19.44 -11.20 7.29
C TRP A 208 -19.01 -12.56 6.79
N VAL A 209 -19.23 -13.57 7.63
CA VAL A 209 -19.10 -14.99 7.27
C VAL A 209 -20.43 -15.66 7.59
N ASN A 210 -21.04 -16.30 6.61
CA ASN A 210 -22.37 -16.92 6.72
C ASN A 210 -23.41 -15.97 7.34
N ASN A 211 -23.45 -14.72 6.85
CA ASN A 211 -24.34 -13.63 7.28
C ASN A 211 -24.10 -13.12 8.71
N ILE A 212 -23.02 -13.55 9.37
CA ILE A 212 -22.65 -13.08 10.71
C ILE A 212 -21.51 -12.09 10.59
N LEU A 213 -21.69 -10.90 11.17
CA LEU A 213 -20.63 -9.88 11.24
C LEU A 213 -19.49 -10.41 12.13
N VAL A 214 -18.32 -10.65 11.53
CA VAL A 214 -17.14 -11.18 12.23
C VAL A 214 -16.08 -10.11 12.49
N PHE A 215 -16.11 -8.99 11.76
CA PHE A 215 -15.17 -7.88 11.95
C PHE A 215 -15.71 -6.59 11.37
N GLU A 216 -15.43 -5.47 12.04
CA GLU A 216 -15.59 -4.14 11.46
C GLU A 216 -14.54 -3.17 12.00
N ASN A 217 -14.11 -2.23 11.16
CA ASN A 217 -13.26 -1.13 11.59
C ASN A 217 -13.40 0.07 10.63
N ARG A 218 -13.76 1.22 11.20
CA ARG A 218 -13.96 2.50 10.49
C ARG A 218 -12.68 3.28 10.21
N HIS A 219 -11.59 2.96 10.90
CA HIS A 219 -10.42 3.83 11.01
C HIS A 219 -9.15 3.24 10.41
N ILE A 220 -9.27 2.20 9.59
CA ILE A 220 -8.14 1.67 8.82
C ILE A 220 -7.67 2.73 7.84
N SER A 221 -6.37 3.02 7.85
CA SER A 221 -5.78 4.04 6.97
C SER A 221 -4.42 3.67 6.38
N LYS A 222 -3.97 2.43 6.58
CA LYS A 222 -2.64 1.97 6.14
C LYS A 222 -2.72 0.54 5.63
N TRP A 223 -2.11 0.32 4.47
CA TRP A 223 -1.92 -1.02 3.94
C TRP A 223 -0.83 -1.78 4.70
N THR A 224 -1.23 -2.92 5.29
CA THR A 224 -0.34 -3.91 5.90
C THR A 224 -0.74 -5.29 5.41
N PHE A 225 0.24 -6.03 4.87
CA PHE A 225 0.05 -7.41 4.41
C PHE A 225 -0.44 -8.26 5.59
N ASP A 226 -1.58 -8.94 5.43
CA ASP A 226 -2.25 -9.69 6.49
C ASP A 226 -2.40 -8.92 7.81
N GLY A 227 -2.67 -7.61 7.72
CA GLY A 227 -2.85 -6.77 8.89
C GLY A 227 -4.11 -7.10 9.70
N ILE A 228 -5.11 -7.72 9.07
CA ILE A 228 -6.37 -8.11 9.68
C ILE A 228 -6.47 -9.63 9.62
N VAL A 229 -6.50 -10.29 10.78
CA VAL A 229 -6.58 -11.75 10.91
C VAL A 229 -7.82 -12.07 11.73
N ILE A 230 -8.81 -12.69 11.11
CA ILE A 230 -10.09 -13.01 11.73
C ILE A 230 -10.17 -14.54 11.84
N PRO A 231 -10.11 -15.11 13.05
CA PRO A 231 -10.37 -16.54 13.26
C PRO A 231 -11.81 -16.85 12.85
N VAL A 232 -11.99 -17.89 12.04
CA VAL A 232 -13.30 -18.32 11.54
C VAL A 232 -13.40 -19.84 11.57
N ILE A 233 -14.61 -20.35 11.77
CA ILE A 233 -14.92 -21.77 11.58
C ILE A 233 -15.64 -21.90 10.25
N LEU A 234 -15.04 -22.61 9.30
CA LEU A 234 -15.70 -22.96 8.06
C LEU A 234 -16.35 -24.32 8.24
N ARG A 235 -17.63 -24.42 7.88
CA ARG A 235 -18.38 -25.67 7.88
C ARG A 235 -17.98 -26.51 6.68
N SER A 236 -18.22 -27.82 6.75
CA SER A 236 -18.23 -28.64 5.53
C SER A 236 -19.28 -28.11 4.55
N GLY A 237 -18.94 -28.00 3.28
CA GLY A 237 -19.81 -27.41 2.26
C GLY A 237 -19.61 -25.90 2.08
N ALA A 238 -20.67 -25.21 1.65
CA ALA A 238 -20.63 -23.82 1.23
C ALA A 238 -20.61 -22.83 2.42
N ASN A 239 -19.65 -21.90 2.39
CA ASN A 239 -19.50 -20.82 3.35
C ASN A 239 -19.43 -19.47 2.63
N ARG A 240 -20.34 -18.55 2.95
CA ARG A 240 -20.42 -17.22 2.34
C ARG A 240 -19.45 -16.26 3.01
N ILE A 241 -18.72 -15.48 2.22
CA ILE A 241 -17.95 -14.33 2.68
C ILE A 241 -18.49 -13.09 1.97
N LEU A 242 -18.81 -12.06 2.76
CA LEU A 242 -19.13 -10.72 2.26
C LEU A 242 -18.19 -9.72 2.91
N ILE A 243 -17.66 -8.80 2.11
CA ILE A 243 -16.79 -7.72 2.57
C ILE A 243 -17.35 -6.41 2.02
N LYS A 244 -17.71 -5.50 2.91
CA LYS A 244 -17.99 -4.11 2.58
C LYS A 244 -16.72 -3.31 2.77
N SER A 245 -16.39 -2.45 1.82
CA SER A 245 -15.29 -1.50 1.94
C SER A 245 -15.80 -0.08 1.70
N ALA A 246 -15.50 0.82 2.63
CA ALA A 246 -15.96 2.19 2.60
C ALA A 246 -14.80 3.16 2.37
N GLN A 247 -14.78 3.76 1.18
CA GLN A 247 -13.75 4.71 0.78
C GLN A 247 -14.20 6.14 1.06
N ASN A 248 -13.28 6.93 1.61
CA ASN A 248 -13.33 8.38 1.55
C ASN A 248 -12.52 8.90 0.35
N LYS A 249 -11.20 8.98 0.46
CA LYS A 249 -10.26 9.57 -0.49
C LYS A 249 -8.93 8.83 -0.41
N GLY A 250 -8.18 8.80 -1.50
CA GLY A 250 -6.80 8.29 -1.50
C GLY A 250 -6.68 6.95 -2.19
N SER A 251 -5.92 6.02 -1.62
CA SER A 251 -5.81 4.64 -2.13
C SER A 251 -7.07 3.85 -1.79
N TRP A 252 -7.51 2.95 -2.67
CA TRP A 252 -8.58 2.00 -2.36
C TRP A 252 -8.19 0.61 -2.84
N GLN A 253 -7.69 -0.22 -1.93
CA GLN A 253 -7.17 -1.54 -2.23
C GLN A 253 -7.60 -2.57 -1.20
N LEU A 254 -7.84 -3.79 -1.69
CA LEU A 254 -8.21 -4.92 -0.86
C LEU A 254 -7.50 -6.19 -1.30
N ARG A 255 -7.17 -7.05 -0.34
CA ARG A 255 -6.76 -8.44 -0.58
C ARG A 255 -7.37 -9.32 0.50
N ALA A 256 -7.80 -10.52 0.13
CA ALA A 256 -8.33 -11.51 1.05
C ALA A 256 -7.78 -12.90 0.72
N ARG A 257 -7.35 -13.64 1.74
CA ARG A 257 -6.88 -15.03 1.65
C ARG A 257 -7.34 -15.85 2.85
N ILE A 258 -7.30 -17.18 2.71
CA ILE A 258 -7.59 -18.10 3.82
C ILE A 258 -6.35 -18.90 4.18
N THR A 259 -6.11 -19.03 5.48
CA THR A 259 -5.09 -19.90 6.06
C THR A 259 -5.70 -20.85 7.09
N ARG A 260 -4.93 -21.88 7.45
CA ARG A 260 -5.07 -22.53 8.74
C ARG A 260 -4.59 -21.58 9.87
N PRO A 261 -4.86 -21.88 11.15
CA PRO A 261 -4.39 -21.07 12.27
C PRO A 261 -2.89 -20.80 12.22
N MET A 262 -2.46 -19.65 12.74
CA MET A 262 -1.07 -19.20 12.74
C MET A 262 -0.48 -19.05 11.32
N GLY A 263 -1.33 -18.74 10.33
CA GLY A 263 -0.89 -18.43 8.97
C GLY A 263 -0.43 -19.64 8.15
N MET A 264 -0.63 -20.85 8.66
CA MET A 264 -0.29 -22.09 7.96
C MET A 264 -1.05 -22.21 6.62
N PRO A 265 -0.40 -22.67 5.54
CA PRO A 265 -1.06 -22.78 4.25
C PRO A 265 -2.20 -23.80 4.28
N VAL A 266 -3.29 -23.50 3.58
CA VAL A 266 -4.35 -24.47 3.32
C VAL A 266 -3.95 -25.32 2.11
N ASP A 267 -4.24 -26.61 2.17
CA ASP A 267 -4.08 -27.49 1.01
C ASP A 267 -5.00 -27.00 -0.14
N PRO A 268 -4.50 -26.80 -1.37
CA PRO A 268 -5.28 -26.36 -2.51
C PRO A 268 -6.55 -27.17 -2.80
N PHE A 269 -6.59 -28.45 -2.40
CA PHE A 269 -7.75 -29.33 -2.62
C PHE A 269 -8.81 -29.22 -1.51
N MET A 270 -8.51 -28.56 -0.39
CA MET A 270 -9.44 -28.43 0.74
C MET A 270 -10.45 -27.30 0.56
N LEU A 271 -10.14 -26.31 -0.27
CA LEU A 271 -10.99 -25.14 -0.51
C LEU A 271 -11.22 -24.93 -2.00
N LYS A 272 -12.47 -24.71 -2.38
CA LYS A 272 -12.87 -24.34 -3.74
C LYS A 272 -13.77 -23.12 -3.70
N ALA A 273 -13.54 -22.16 -4.59
CA ALA A 273 -14.47 -21.04 -4.77
C ALA A 273 -15.67 -21.48 -5.62
N LEU A 274 -16.87 -21.07 -5.20
CA LEU A 274 -18.14 -21.21 -5.90
C LEU A 274 -18.67 -19.82 -6.29
N PRO A 275 -19.64 -19.72 -7.21
CA PRO A 275 -20.34 -18.47 -7.52
C PRO A 275 -20.84 -17.77 -6.26
N ALA A 276 -20.74 -16.44 -6.20
CA ALA A 276 -21.01 -15.67 -4.99
C ALA A 276 -22.50 -15.71 -4.56
N ASP A 277 -23.41 -16.04 -5.46
CA ASP A 277 -24.84 -16.27 -5.24
C ASP A 277 -25.18 -17.72 -4.83
N THR A 278 -24.20 -18.63 -4.75
CA THR A 278 -24.43 -20.02 -4.32
C THR A 278 -25.17 -20.08 -2.98
N PRO A 279 -26.31 -20.79 -2.86
CA PRO A 279 -27.03 -20.94 -1.60
C PRO A 279 -26.12 -21.48 -0.49
N CYS A 280 -26.18 -20.86 0.69
CA CYS A 280 -25.40 -21.27 1.85
C CYS A 280 -26.35 -21.55 3.03
N PRO A 281 -26.09 -22.57 3.85
CA PRO A 281 -26.94 -22.88 5.01
C PRO A 281 -27.03 -21.69 5.96
N THR A 282 -28.26 -21.30 6.30
CA THR A 282 -28.56 -20.10 7.11
C THR A 282 -28.77 -20.45 8.59
N ASP A 283 -28.02 -21.41 9.13
CA ASP A 283 -28.18 -21.74 10.55
C ASP A 283 -27.54 -20.67 11.44
N THR A 284 -28.31 -20.20 12.43
CA THR A 284 -27.88 -19.39 13.58
C THR A 284 -26.65 -20.02 14.23
N LEU A 285 -25.44 -19.55 13.90
CA LEU A 285 -24.26 -19.90 14.72
C LEU A 285 -24.46 -19.32 16.11
N LYS A 286 -23.86 -19.99 17.11
CA LYS A 286 -23.50 -19.35 18.37
C LYS A 286 -22.89 -17.99 18.03
N MET A 287 -23.49 -16.90 18.50
CA MET A 287 -23.03 -15.53 18.24
C MET A 287 -21.52 -15.44 18.49
N MET A 288 -20.72 -15.47 17.43
CA MET A 288 -19.35 -15.02 17.50
C MET A 288 -19.43 -13.50 17.57
N ARG A 289 -19.03 -12.93 18.72
CA ARG A 289 -18.86 -11.49 18.81
C ARG A 289 -17.83 -11.07 17.75
N PRO A 290 -18.06 -9.96 17.01
CA PRO A 290 -17.06 -9.44 16.08
C PRO A 290 -15.70 -9.29 16.78
N LEU A 291 -14.63 -9.66 16.10
CA LEU A 291 -13.28 -9.50 16.62
C LEU A 291 -12.99 -8.01 16.87
N ALA A 292 -12.66 -7.66 18.10
CA ALA A 292 -12.29 -6.30 18.46
C ALA A 292 -10.95 -5.91 17.78
N PRO A 293 -10.88 -4.77 17.04
CA PRO A 293 -9.66 -4.34 16.36
C PRO A 293 -8.45 -4.16 17.29
N ASP A 294 -8.68 -3.82 18.56
CA ASP A 294 -7.65 -3.58 19.57
C ASP A 294 -6.78 -4.81 19.90
N ILE A 295 -7.22 -6.01 19.51
CA ILE A 295 -6.46 -7.26 19.71
C ILE A 295 -5.37 -7.44 18.64
N LEU A 296 -5.56 -6.88 17.44
CA LEU A 296 -4.66 -7.10 16.30
C LEU A 296 -3.19 -6.69 16.56
N PRO A 297 -2.88 -5.57 17.26
CA PRO A 297 -1.50 -5.19 17.57
C PRO A 297 -0.74 -6.24 18.41
N ALA A 298 -1.45 -6.96 19.28
CA ALA A 298 -0.82 -7.90 20.21
C ALA A 298 -0.17 -9.09 19.50
N ARG A 299 -0.62 -9.45 18.29
CA ARG A 299 -0.03 -10.51 17.46
C ARG A 299 1.47 -10.29 17.20
N PHE A 300 1.93 -9.05 17.14
CA PHE A 300 3.33 -8.73 16.89
C PHE A 300 4.21 -8.81 18.14
N THR A 301 3.61 -8.85 19.33
CA THR A 301 4.32 -8.61 20.60
C THR A 301 4.01 -9.66 21.67
N SER A 302 3.14 -10.64 21.40
CA SER A 302 2.61 -11.56 22.41
C SER A 302 3.67 -12.44 23.08
N THR A 303 4.78 -12.68 22.40
CA THR A 303 5.94 -13.47 22.84
C THR A 303 6.95 -12.68 23.67
N ILE A 304 6.88 -11.34 23.67
CA ILE A 304 7.86 -10.49 24.34
C ILE A 304 7.64 -10.55 25.84
N GLN A 305 8.64 -10.99 26.60
CA GLN A 305 8.54 -11.09 28.06
C GLN A 305 8.60 -9.73 28.75
N ASN A 306 9.53 -8.85 28.36
CA ASN A 306 9.69 -7.53 28.99
C ASN A 306 8.49 -6.63 28.73
N GLU A 307 7.75 -6.29 29.77
CA GLU A 307 6.48 -5.57 29.67
C GLU A 307 6.63 -4.15 29.10
N ILE A 308 7.68 -3.41 29.50
CA ILE A 308 7.91 -2.05 29.00
C ILE A 308 8.18 -2.07 27.49
N ARG A 309 9.03 -2.99 27.03
CA ARG A 309 9.31 -3.19 25.60
C ARG A 309 8.05 -3.62 24.85
N ARG A 310 7.27 -4.54 25.42
CA ARG A 310 6.01 -5.02 24.85
C ARG A 310 5.05 -3.87 24.60
N GLN A 311 4.78 -3.03 25.61
CA GLN A 311 3.90 -1.87 25.49
C GLN A 311 4.41 -0.87 24.45
N PHE A 312 5.72 -0.59 24.44
CA PHE A 312 6.32 0.31 23.44
C PHE A 312 6.15 -0.21 22.01
N LEU A 313 6.33 -1.50 21.78
CA LEU A 313 6.18 -2.13 20.46
C LEU A 313 4.71 -2.35 20.07
N GLN A 314 3.79 -2.47 21.02
CA GLN A 314 2.35 -2.49 20.76
C GLN A 314 1.86 -1.17 20.14
N ILE A 315 2.38 -0.02 20.61
CA ILE A 315 2.09 1.29 20.00
C ILE A 315 2.53 1.28 18.53
N ARG A 316 3.74 0.77 18.24
CA ARG A 316 4.26 0.69 16.87
C ARG A 316 3.43 -0.24 15.99
N SER A 317 2.98 -1.35 16.55
CA SER A 317 2.15 -2.34 15.87
C SER A 317 0.77 -1.76 15.53
N ALA A 318 0.12 -1.07 16.47
CA ALA A 318 -1.14 -0.35 16.22
C ALA A 318 -0.98 0.71 15.12
N ARG A 319 0.12 1.49 15.16
CA ARG A 319 0.44 2.47 14.12
C ARG A 319 0.77 1.87 12.77
N LEU A 320 1.39 0.69 12.73
CA LEU A 320 1.67 -0.08 11.50
C LEU A 320 0.37 -0.55 10.86
N LEU A 321 -0.56 -1.07 11.67
CA LEU A 321 -1.88 -1.51 11.24
C LEU A 321 -2.83 -0.36 10.86
N GLY A 322 -2.46 0.89 11.17
CA GLY A 322 -3.31 2.06 10.93
C GLY A 322 -4.48 2.18 11.92
N LEU A 323 -4.41 1.52 13.08
CA LEU A 323 -5.40 1.60 14.15
C LEU A 323 -5.21 2.88 14.96
N LYS A 324 -5.65 4.01 14.41
CA LYS A 324 -5.35 5.36 14.94
C LYS A 324 -5.79 5.56 16.39
N ILE A 325 -7.04 5.19 16.70
CA ILE A 325 -7.61 5.34 18.05
C ILE A 325 -6.86 4.46 19.06
N SER A 326 -6.67 3.18 18.73
CA SER A 326 -5.94 2.24 19.57
C SER A 326 -4.49 2.69 19.80
N ALA A 327 -3.84 3.23 18.76
CA ALA A 327 -2.49 3.76 18.86
C ALA A 327 -2.38 4.97 19.80
N VAL A 328 -3.36 5.90 19.78
CA VAL A 328 -3.40 7.04 20.71
C VAL A 328 -3.57 6.53 22.14
N LYS A 329 -4.57 5.67 22.40
CA LYS A 329 -4.83 5.12 23.74
C LYS A 329 -3.61 4.42 24.34
N LEU A 330 -2.95 3.55 23.56
CA LEU A 330 -1.74 2.85 23.99
C LEU A 330 -0.59 3.82 24.25
N ALA A 331 -0.40 4.83 23.38
CA ALA A 331 0.70 5.77 23.51
C ALA A 331 0.51 6.76 24.67
N GLU A 332 -0.72 7.20 24.94
CA GLU A 332 -1.05 8.04 26.10
C GLU A 332 -0.80 7.29 27.40
N THR A 333 -1.30 6.05 27.49
CA THR A 333 -1.08 5.19 28.66
C THR A 333 0.41 5.03 28.92
N PHE A 334 1.20 4.73 27.89
CA PHE A 334 2.65 4.58 28.02
C PHE A 334 3.34 5.89 28.42
N ALA A 335 2.97 7.02 27.81
CA ALA A 335 3.58 8.32 28.10
C ALA A 335 3.24 8.83 29.52
N ASN A 336 2.05 8.53 30.03
CA ASN A 336 1.66 8.87 31.40
C ASN A 336 2.43 8.03 32.43
N THR A 337 2.66 6.74 32.15
CA THR A 337 3.46 5.85 33.01
C THR A 337 4.95 6.19 32.95
N PHE A 338 5.46 6.58 31.79
CA PHE A 338 6.88 6.91 31.55
C PHE A 338 7.05 8.32 31.00
N PRO A 339 6.75 9.38 31.77
CA PRO A 339 6.72 10.76 31.29
C PRO A 339 8.09 11.26 30.82
N THR A 340 9.19 10.71 31.34
CA THR A 340 10.55 11.07 30.92
C THR A 340 11.00 10.34 29.64
N SER A 341 10.22 9.36 29.15
CA SER A 341 10.58 8.59 27.95
C SER A 341 10.39 9.43 26.68
N LEU A 342 11.49 10.02 26.21
CA LEU A 342 11.52 10.78 24.96
C LEU A 342 11.06 9.95 23.75
N PRO A 343 11.53 8.69 23.53
CA PRO A 343 11.01 7.85 22.45
C PRO A 343 9.52 7.52 22.58
N GLY A 344 9.02 7.33 23.82
CA GLY A 344 7.60 7.06 24.08
C GLY A 344 6.72 8.25 23.73
N ARG A 345 7.08 9.44 24.22
CA ARG A 345 6.39 10.70 23.88
C ARG A 345 6.49 11.02 22.38
N PHE A 346 7.61 10.68 21.72
CA PHE A 346 7.72 10.84 20.27
C PHE A 346 6.77 9.90 19.50
N LEU A 347 6.55 8.67 19.98
CA LEU A 347 5.52 7.78 19.41
C LEU A 347 4.11 8.32 19.64
N LEU A 348 3.83 8.91 20.82
CA LEU A 348 2.56 9.58 21.10
C LEU A 348 2.31 10.75 20.13
N ALA A 349 3.31 11.62 19.90
CA ALA A 349 3.19 12.71 18.95
C ALA A 349 2.78 12.21 17.55
N PHE A 350 3.31 11.07 17.12
CA PHE A 350 2.88 10.48 15.86
C PHE A 350 1.49 9.85 15.89
N ALA A 351 1.09 9.22 17.00
CA ALA A 351 -0.25 8.65 17.13
C ALA A 351 -1.31 9.75 17.06
N LEU A 352 -1.09 10.87 17.77
CA LEU A 352 -1.91 12.07 17.73
C LEU A 352 -1.98 12.64 16.31
N TRP A 353 -0.84 12.72 15.62
CA TRP A 353 -0.79 13.19 14.23
C TRP A 353 -1.57 12.28 13.29
N ASP A 354 -1.37 10.96 13.37
CA ASP A 354 -2.09 9.97 12.56
C ASP A 354 -3.63 10.08 12.79
N ASN A 355 -4.04 10.44 14.01
CA ASN A 355 -5.43 10.68 14.44
C ASN A 355 -5.96 12.12 14.20
N ALA A 356 -5.19 12.97 13.51
CA ALA A 356 -5.54 14.36 13.19
C ALA A 356 -5.73 15.30 14.41
N GLU A 357 -5.14 14.98 15.57
CA GLU A 357 -5.16 15.82 16.77
C GLU A 357 -4.08 16.91 16.71
N ARG A 358 -4.32 17.93 15.88
CA ARG A 358 -3.29 18.91 15.48
C ARG A 358 -2.69 19.73 16.64
N GLY A 359 -3.52 20.24 17.56
CA GLY A 359 -3.04 21.07 18.67
C GLY A 359 -2.07 20.31 19.57
N ARG A 360 -2.53 19.16 20.09
CA ARG A 360 -1.72 18.26 20.94
C ARG A 360 -0.45 17.77 20.24
N THR A 361 -0.52 17.52 18.93
CA THR A 361 0.66 17.16 18.13
C THR A 361 1.67 18.31 18.08
N ALA A 362 1.21 19.55 17.87
CA ALA A 362 2.08 20.72 17.77
C ALA A 362 2.81 21.00 19.08
N ASP A 363 2.08 20.96 20.20
CA ASP A 363 2.62 21.22 21.55
C ASP A 363 3.68 20.17 21.91
N LEU A 364 3.36 18.89 21.70
CA LEU A 364 4.26 17.78 22.04
C LEU A 364 5.49 17.73 21.15
N LEU A 365 5.37 17.96 19.82
CA LEU A 365 6.55 18.08 18.96
C LEU A 365 7.40 19.30 19.31
N GLY A 366 6.76 20.39 19.73
CA GLY A 366 7.42 21.60 20.24
C GLY A 366 8.36 21.29 21.41
N SER A 367 7.84 20.64 22.45
CA SER A 367 8.62 20.29 23.63
C SER A 367 9.72 19.27 23.31
N LEU A 368 9.39 18.24 22.53
CA LEU A 368 10.34 17.17 22.18
C LEU A 368 11.57 17.69 21.42
N VAL A 369 11.40 18.69 20.54
CA VAL A 369 12.55 19.27 19.82
C VAL A 369 13.51 19.99 20.76
N GLN A 370 13.01 20.67 21.80
CA GLN A 370 13.87 21.34 22.78
C GLN A 370 14.68 20.32 23.61
N GLU A 371 14.07 19.20 23.97
CA GLU A 371 14.74 18.14 24.74
C GLU A 371 15.69 17.28 23.91
N ALA A 372 15.37 17.07 22.63
CA ALA A 372 16.12 16.22 21.71
C ALA A 372 17.52 16.74 21.34
N GLY A 373 17.68 18.07 21.35
CA GLY A 373 18.88 18.73 20.84
C GLY A 373 19.22 18.37 19.39
N ASP A 374 20.49 18.54 19.02
CA ASP A 374 20.97 18.37 17.64
C ASP A 374 21.21 16.91 17.23
N GLN A 375 21.20 15.97 18.18
CA GLN A 375 21.54 14.56 17.90
C GLN A 375 20.34 13.77 17.36
N LEU A 376 19.12 13.98 17.90
CA LEU A 376 17.92 13.23 17.52
C LEU A 376 17.14 13.94 16.39
N ILE A 377 17.85 14.19 15.29
CA ILE A 377 17.45 14.98 14.12
C ILE A 377 16.07 14.59 13.57
N GLN A 378 15.67 13.32 13.71
CA GLN A 378 14.38 12.85 13.21
C GLN A 378 13.19 13.55 13.85
N ILE A 379 13.31 14.02 15.09
CA ILE A 379 12.25 14.76 15.77
C ILE A 379 12.06 16.12 15.09
N SER A 380 13.14 16.85 14.83
CA SER A 380 13.14 18.12 14.09
C SER A 380 12.67 17.96 12.64
N ASN A 381 13.08 16.88 11.96
CA ASN A 381 12.58 16.53 10.62
C ASN A 381 11.05 16.38 10.60
N LYS A 382 10.48 15.77 11.64
CA LYS A 382 9.03 15.55 11.75
C LYS A 382 8.28 16.81 12.14
N GLN A 383 8.83 17.64 13.00
CA GLN A 383 8.30 18.96 13.29
C GLN A 383 8.23 19.83 12.02
N ALA A 384 9.29 19.86 11.22
CA ALA A 384 9.28 20.59 9.95
C ALA A 384 8.21 20.08 8.98
N LEU A 385 8.06 18.76 8.86
CA LEU A 385 7.01 18.16 8.02
C LEU A 385 5.61 18.50 8.55
N PHE A 386 5.41 18.50 9.87
CA PHE A 386 4.15 18.89 10.50
C PHE A 386 3.82 20.37 10.22
N TRP A 387 4.79 21.27 10.38
CA TRP A 387 4.62 22.69 10.04
C TRP A 387 4.24 22.88 8.58
N HIS A 388 4.92 22.19 7.66
CA HIS A 388 4.60 22.28 6.23
C HIS A 388 3.16 21.83 5.92
N GLN A 389 2.68 20.74 6.52
CA GLN A 389 1.29 20.29 6.37
C GLN A 389 0.24 21.25 6.97
N ASN A 390 0.66 22.11 7.90
CA ASN A 390 -0.17 23.13 8.52
C ASN A 390 0.12 24.54 7.97
N ASN A 391 0.58 24.63 6.71
CA ASN A 391 0.84 25.88 5.99
C ASN A 391 1.96 26.77 6.57
N LEU A 392 2.75 26.28 7.52
CA LEU A 392 3.92 26.98 8.08
C LEU A 392 5.19 26.66 7.28
N THR A 393 5.10 26.74 5.94
CA THR A 393 6.13 26.26 5.01
C THR A 393 7.45 27.02 5.11
N GLN A 394 7.43 28.33 5.37
CA GLN A 394 8.66 29.12 5.54
C GLN A 394 9.44 28.68 6.78
N LYS A 395 8.74 28.43 7.89
CA LYS A 395 9.32 27.94 9.15
C LYS A 395 9.93 26.56 8.97
N ALA A 396 9.18 25.65 8.32
CA ALA A 396 9.64 24.31 7.97
C ALA A 396 10.91 24.33 7.10
N ARG A 397 10.90 25.15 6.04
CA ARG A 397 12.04 25.31 5.13
C ARG A 397 13.29 25.80 5.85
N LYS A 398 13.16 26.85 6.68
CA LYS A 398 14.30 27.42 7.43
C LYS A 398 14.94 26.36 8.33
N LEU A 399 14.13 25.60 9.07
CA LEU A 399 14.62 24.52 9.93
C LEU A 399 15.32 23.41 9.12
N LEU A 400 14.70 22.94 8.04
CA LEU A 400 15.29 21.89 7.20
C LEU A 400 16.59 22.35 6.53
N PHE A 401 16.66 23.60 6.07
CA PHE A 401 17.88 24.17 5.52
C PHE A 401 19.02 24.15 6.55
N THR A 402 18.76 24.62 7.78
CA THR A 402 19.75 24.54 8.88
C THR A 402 20.20 23.10 9.12
N ILE A 403 19.28 22.14 9.20
CA ILE A 403 19.63 20.72 9.38
C ILE A 403 20.48 20.20 8.23
N THR A 404 20.16 20.55 6.98
CA THR A 404 20.97 20.11 5.82
C THR A 404 22.36 20.72 5.78
N THR A 405 22.56 21.89 6.40
CA THR A 405 23.88 22.52 6.53
C THR A 405 24.70 21.94 7.68
N THR A 406 24.10 21.65 8.83
CA THR A 406 24.82 21.12 10.01
C THR A 406 25.01 19.60 9.93
N HIS A 407 24.11 18.90 9.26
CA HIS A 407 24.14 17.44 9.10
C HIS A 407 23.95 17.04 7.63
N PRO A 408 24.89 17.39 6.73
CA PRO A 408 24.75 17.16 5.29
C PRO A 408 24.62 15.67 4.92
N ASN A 409 25.11 14.76 5.77
CA ASN A 409 25.04 13.31 5.58
C ASN A 409 23.69 12.68 5.98
N ARG A 410 22.67 13.47 6.26
CA ARG A 410 21.35 13.03 6.75
C ARG A 410 20.28 13.19 5.67
N PRO A 411 19.83 12.09 5.02
CA PRO A 411 19.03 12.20 3.81
C PRO A 411 17.59 12.66 4.05
N THR A 412 17.02 12.48 5.24
CA THR A 412 15.59 12.78 5.47
C THR A 412 15.32 14.28 5.41
N ALA A 413 16.22 15.10 5.94
CA ALA A 413 16.10 16.56 5.89
C ALA A 413 16.11 17.06 4.43
N TRP A 414 17.06 16.59 3.63
CA TRP A 414 17.13 16.90 2.21
C TRP A 414 15.88 16.47 1.46
N LYS A 415 15.37 15.25 1.70
CA LYS A 415 14.15 14.75 1.04
C LYS A 415 12.92 15.60 1.38
N ASN A 416 12.78 16.01 2.64
CA ASN A 416 11.70 16.90 3.06
C ASN A 416 11.85 18.28 2.41
N LEU A 417 13.07 18.81 2.33
CA LEU A 417 13.36 20.10 1.68
C LEU A 417 13.03 20.07 0.18
N VAL A 418 13.45 19.01 -0.53
CA VAL A 418 13.09 18.77 -1.94
C VAL A 418 11.58 18.71 -2.13
N SER A 419 10.85 18.02 -1.25
CA SER A 419 9.38 17.96 -1.30
C SER A 419 8.76 19.36 -1.20
N ILE A 420 9.24 20.18 -0.26
CA ILE A 420 8.79 21.57 -0.09
C ILE A 420 9.10 22.41 -1.34
N TYR A 421 10.32 22.32 -1.87
CA TYR A 421 10.73 23.07 -3.07
C TYR A 421 9.88 22.73 -4.28
N ARG A 422 9.58 21.44 -4.49
CA ARG A 422 8.72 21.00 -5.59
C ARG A 422 7.28 21.50 -5.45
N GLN A 423 6.70 21.45 -4.25
CA GLN A 423 5.36 21.98 -4.00
C GLN A 423 5.29 23.49 -4.16
N GLY A 424 6.33 24.21 -3.73
CA GLY A 424 6.51 25.65 -3.94
C GLY A 424 6.91 26.05 -5.37
N LYS A 425 7.06 25.08 -6.28
CA LYS A 425 7.50 25.26 -7.68
C LYS A 425 8.90 25.89 -7.83
N TRP A 426 9.75 25.84 -6.81
CA TRP A 426 11.16 26.24 -6.89
C TRP A 426 11.99 25.12 -7.54
N LYS A 427 11.92 25.05 -8.87
CA LYS A 427 12.49 23.96 -9.64
C LYS A 427 14.01 23.86 -9.54
N GLU A 428 14.71 25.00 -9.56
CA GLU A 428 16.17 25.05 -9.46
C GLU A 428 16.67 24.63 -8.08
N ASP A 429 16.06 25.14 -7.00
CA ASP A 429 16.39 24.73 -5.63
C ASP A 429 16.15 23.22 -5.42
N ALA A 430 15.04 22.70 -5.95
CA ALA A 430 14.75 21.27 -5.92
C ALA A 430 15.82 20.46 -6.66
N LEU A 431 16.23 20.90 -7.85
CA LEU A 431 17.27 20.24 -8.64
C LEU A 431 18.62 20.27 -7.91
N ASN A 432 19.02 21.41 -7.35
CA ASN A 432 20.29 21.56 -6.63
C ASN A 432 20.34 20.69 -5.37
N ALA A 433 19.29 20.68 -4.58
CA ALA A 433 19.17 19.78 -3.43
C ALA A 433 19.22 18.30 -3.86
N LEU A 434 18.53 17.93 -4.95
CA LEU A 434 18.57 16.57 -5.48
C LEU A 434 19.95 16.16 -5.98
N LYS A 435 20.72 17.06 -6.61
CA LYS A 435 22.10 16.79 -7.04
C LYS A 435 23.01 16.45 -5.84
N VAL A 436 22.86 17.16 -4.72
CA VAL A 436 23.62 16.88 -3.49
C VAL A 436 23.31 15.47 -2.98
N VAL A 437 22.03 15.14 -2.83
CA VAL A 437 21.59 13.82 -2.35
C VAL A 437 22.00 12.71 -3.32
N ALA A 438 21.81 12.91 -4.62
CA ALA A 438 22.16 11.91 -5.64
C ALA A 438 23.66 11.66 -5.73
N LYS A 439 24.51 12.65 -5.46
CA LYS A 439 25.96 12.48 -5.38
C LYS A 439 26.36 11.60 -4.20
N GLN A 440 25.71 11.76 -3.06
CA GLN A 440 26.01 11.00 -1.85
C GLN A 440 25.40 9.58 -1.87
N TRP A 441 24.25 9.40 -2.51
CA TRP A 441 23.55 8.12 -2.63
C TRP A 441 23.19 7.81 -4.10
N PRO A 442 24.21 7.55 -4.95
CA PRO A 442 23.99 7.36 -6.39
C PRO A 442 23.15 6.14 -6.73
N ASP A 443 23.17 5.11 -5.89
CA ASP A 443 22.43 3.85 -6.08
C ASP A 443 21.03 3.86 -5.45
N TRP A 444 20.50 5.02 -5.03
CA TRP A 444 19.17 5.12 -4.42
C TRP A 444 18.07 5.43 -5.45
N PRO A 445 17.24 4.45 -5.88
CA PRO A 445 16.34 4.64 -7.02
C PRO A 445 15.33 5.78 -6.83
N SER A 446 14.75 5.91 -5.63
CA SER A 446 13.75 6.96 -5.36
C SER A 446 14.32 8.38 -5.46
N VAL A 447 15.63 8.57 -5.21
CA VAL A 447 16.31 9.85 -5.36
C VAL A 447 16.61 10.08 -6.84
N GLN A 448 17.12 9.06 -7.54
CA GLN A 448 17.44 9.15 -8.97
C GLN A 448 16.21 9.43 -9.84
N VAL A 449 15.07 8.79 -9.56
CA VAL A 449 13.78 9.10 -10.25
C VAL A 449 13.36 10.54 -10.02
N GLN A 450 13.53 11.07 -8.81
CA GLN A 450 13.20 12.47 -8.50
C GLN A 450 14.16 13.44 -9.19
N LEU A 451 15.45 13.13 -9.25
CA LEU A 451 16.45 13.91 -9.98
C LEU A 451 16.12 13.97 -11.48
N ALA A 452 15.85 12.83 -12.10
CA ALA A 452 15.46 12.75 -13.50
C ALA A 452 14.17 13.55 -13.78
N SER A 453 13.17 13.44 -12.89
CA SER A 453 11.92 14.22 -13.00
C SER A 453 12.15 15.72 -12.86
N ALA A 454 13.06 16.15 -11.98
CA ALA A 454 13.42 17.56 -11.82
C ALA A 454 14.13 18.10 -13.07
N LEU A 455 15.12 17.37 -13.60
CA LEU A 455 15.83 17.70 -14.84
C LEU A 455 14.86 17.88 -16.02
N GLU A 456 13.93 16.95 -16.16
CA GLU A 456 12.92 17.01 -17.20
C GLU A 456 11.99 18.21 -17.07
N SER A 457 11.58 18.56 -15.84
CA SER A 457 10.73 19.73 -15.58
C SER A 457 11.38 21.07 -15.94
N LEU A 458 12.69 21.08 -16.14
CA LEU A 458 13.53 22.20 -16.57
C LEU A 458 13.98 22.07 -18.04
N GLY A 459 13.48 21.07 -18.77
CA GLY A 459 13.77 20.87 -20.20
C GLY A 459 15.03 20.04 -20.49
N TYR A 460 15.77 19.58 -19.46
CA TYR A 460 16.96 18.75 -19.63
C TYR A 460 16.61 17.28 -19.91
N GLN A 461 15.99 17.01 -21.07
CA GLN A 461 15.47 15.69 -21.42
C GLN A 461 16.56 14.61 -21.58
N LYS A 462 17.70 14.93 -22.23
CA LYS A 462 18.80 13.97 -22.46
C LYS A 462 19.36 13.38 -21.16
N PRO A 463 19.78 14.18 -20.15
CA PRO A 463 20.28 13.62 -18.90
C PRO A 463 19.19 12.92 -18.08
N ALA A 464 17.94 13.39 -18.12
CA ALA A 464 16.82 12.71 -17.46
C ALA A 464 16.61 11.30 -18.03
N GLU A 465 16.58 11.17 -19.36
CA GLU A 465 16.43 9.89 -20.04
C GLU A 465 17.58 8.92 -19.72
N ALA A 466 18.82 9.41 -19.64
CA ALA A 466 19.97 8.58 -19.29
C ALA A 466 19.80 7.94 -17.89
N ILE A 467 19.35 8.72 -16.91
CA ILE A 467 19.07 8.21 -15.56
C ILE A 467 17.95 7.18 -15.59
N TYR A 468 16.85 7.47 -16.29
CA TYR A 468 15.73 6.52 -16.39
C TYR A 468 16.13 5.21 -17.06
N ARG A 469 16.90 5.24 -18.16
CA ARG A 469 17.41 4.05 -18.84
C ARG A 469 18.34 3.23 -17.93
N GLN A 470 19.21 3.89 -17.19
CA GLN A 470 20.07 3.24 -16.21
C GLN A 470 19.25 2.55 -15.12
N LEU A 471 18.21 3.20 -14.58
CA LEU A 471 17.37 2.57 -13.57
C LEU A 471 16.54 1.40 -14.13
N LEU A 472 16.09 1.52 -15.37
CA LEU A 472 15.29 0.49 -16.04
C LEU A 472 16.08 -0.82 -16.24
N SER A 473 17.41 -0.76 -16.41
CA SER A 473 18.22 -1.99 -16.50
C SER A 473 18.25 -2.80 -15.19
N TYR A 474 17.97 -2.17 -14.05
CA TYR A 474 17.84 -2.83 -12.75
C TYR A 474 16.39 -3.10 -12.35
N LEU A 475 15.47 -2.24 -12.75
CA LEU A 475 14.06 -2.26 -12.36
C LEU A 475 13.15 -2.15 -13.60
N PRO A 476 13.18 -3.14 -14.51
CA PRO A 476 12.47 -3.10 -15.78
C PRO A 476 10.95 -2.96 -15.62
N ASN A 477 10.38 -3.43 -14.51
CA ASN A 477 8.95 -3.35 -14.25
C ASN A 477 8.55 -2.15 -13.37
N ASP A 478 9.46 -1.23 -13.07
CA ASP A 478 9.11 -0.03 -12.29
C ASP A 478 8.17 0.88 -13.09
N ARG A 479 6.95 0.99 -12.57
CA ARG A 479 5.88 1.77 -13.20
C ARG A 479 6.26 3.23 -13.48
N LEU A 480 6.92 3.91 -12.54
CA LEU A 480 7.21 5.34 -12.70
C LEU A 480 8.30 5.56 -13.76
N ILE A 481 9.29 4.66 -13.82
CA ILE A 481 10.35 4.71 -14.81
C ILE A 481 9.79 4.42 -16.21
N LEU A 482 8.99 3.36 -16.36
CA LEU A 482 8.31 3.01 -17.61
C LEU A 482 7.42 4.16 -18.12
N GLN A 483 6.62 4.76 -17.23
CA GLN A 483 5.78 5.91 -17.57
C GLN A 483 6.60 7.14 -18.02
N SER A 484 7.78 7.34 -17.43
CA SER A 484 8.65 8.47 -17.76
C SER A 484 9.31 8.27 -19.13
N ILE A 485 9.87 7.09 -19.40
CA ILE A 485 10.44 6.78 -20.72
C ILE A 485 9.37 6.82 -21.80
N PHE A 486 8.18 6.23 -21.57
CA PHE A 486 7.05 6.33 -22.50
C PHE A 486 6.79 7.79 -22.92
N ARG A 487 6.72 8.70 -21.94
CA ARG A 487 6.44 10.11 -22.19
C ARG A 487 7.56 10.80 -22.95
N ILE A 488 8.82 10.51 -22.63
CA ILE A 488 10.00 11.04 -23.35
C ILE A 488 10.03 10.52 -24.81
N SER A 489 9.80 9.23 -25.03
CA SER A 489 9.75 8.64 -26.37
C SER A 489 8.62 9.24 -27.20
N ARG A 490 7.45 9.42 -26.60
CA ARG A 490 6.31 10.08 -27.25
C ARG A 490 6.61 11.55 -27.58
N SER A 491 7.24 12.31 -26.69
CA SER A 491 7.60 13.72 -26.98
C SER A 491 8.65 13.85 -28.10
N LYS A 492 9.49 12.83 -28.28
CA LYS A 492 10.44 12.73 -29.40
C LYS A 492 9.82 12.19 -30.69
N GLN A 493 8.51 11.95 -30.71
CA GLN A 493 7.77 11.34 -31.82
C GLN A 493 8.29 9.93 -32.20
N ASN A 494 9.03 9.27 -31.30
CA ASN A 494 9.45 7.89 -31.48
C ASN A 494 8.32 6.98 -31.00
N TYR A 495 7.26 6.91 -31.79
CA TYR A 495 6.01 6.25 -31.41
C TYR A 495 6.14 4.73 -31.30
N THR A 496 7.03 4.10 -32.06
CA THR A 496 7.30 2.65 -31.95
C THR A 496 7.92 2.29 -30.61
N VAL A 497 8.92 3.07 -30.15
CA VAL A 497 9.52 2.89 -28.83
C VAL A 497 8.53 3.26 -27.72
N ALA A 498 7.70 4.29 -27.92
CA ALA A 498 6.64 4.61 -26.96
C ALA A 498 5.60 3.48 -26.85
N GLU A 499 5.20 2.85 -27.96
CA GLU A 499 4.28 1.70 -27.95
C GLU A 499 4.87 0.53 -27.19
N HIS A 500 6.16 0.21 -27.39
CA HIS A 500 6.85 -0.83 -26.65
C HIS A 500 6.74 -0.65 -25.13
N TYR A 501 6.99 0.56 -24.62
CA TYR A 501 6.87 0.85 -23.19
C TYR A 501 5.41 0.92 -22.70
N ALA A 502 4.47 1.30 -23.57
CA ALA A 502 3.05 1.21 -23.24
C ALA A 502 2.58 -0.25 -23.10
N GLN A 503 3.07 -1.14 -23.97
CA GLN A 503 2.83 -2.58 -23.89
C GLN A 503 3.44 -3.18 -22.61
N GLN A 504 4.68 -2.84 -22.28
CA GLN A 504 5.30 -3.27 -21.01
C GLN A 504 4.49 -2.81 -19.78
N LEU A 505 3.90 -1.61 -19.82
CA LEU A 505 3.03 -1.12 -18.75
C LEU A 505 1.73 -1.94 -18.65
N THR A 506 1.13 -2.35 -19.76
CA THR A 506 -0.06 -3.22 -19.72
C THR A 506 0.27 -4.65 -19.29
N ASP A 507 1.45 -5.17 -19.65
CA ASP A 507 1.89 -6.51 -19.27
C ASP A 507 2.23 -6.59 -17.78
N SER A 508 2.89 -5.56 -17.24
CA SER A 508 3.31 -5.53 -15.83
C SER A 508 2.24 -4.98 -14.90
N TRP A 509 1.45 -4.01 -15.36
CA TRP A 509 0.48 -3.27 -14.54
C TRP A 509 -0.92 -3.24 -15.20
N PRO A 510 -1.53 -4.39 -15.51
CA PRO A 510 -2.80 -4.46 -16.24
C PRO A 510 -3.99 -3.92 -15.43
N HIS A 511 -3.87 -3.85 -14.11
CA HIS A 511 -4.91 -3.36 -13.20
C HIS A 511 -5.00 -1.84 -13.13
N LEU A 512 -4.10 -1.11 -13.79
CA LEU A 512 -4.13 0.35 -13.83
C LEU A 512 -4.76 0.80 -15.14
N ARG A 513 -5.86 1.56 -15.07
CA ARG A 513 -6.49 2.12 -16.27
C ARG A 513 -5.51 2.99 -17.05
N SER A 514 -4.63 3.70 -16.34
CA SER A 514 -3.62 4.54 -16.99
C SER A 514 -2.65 3.76 -17.91
N SER A 515 -2.45 2.45 -17.72
CA SER A 515 -1.63 1.63 -18.62
C SER A 515 -2.33 1.45 -19.98
N TRP A 516 -3.61 1.05 -19.96
CA TRP A 516 -4.43 0.86 -21.15
C TRP A 516 -4.72 2.17 -21.89
N TRP A 517 -4.95 3.26 -21.15
CA TRP A 517 -5.08 4.59 -21.75
C TRP A 517 -3.84 4.97 -22.58
N ARG A 518 -2.63 4.76 -22.03
CA ARG A 518 -1.38 5.05 -22.77
C ARG A 518 -1.24 4.20 -24.01
N GLN A 519 -1.57 2.91 -23.92
CA GLN A 519 -1.52 1.98 -25.04
C GLN A 519 -2.52 2.36 -26.14
N GLY A 520 -3.76 2.69 -25.79
CA GLY A 520 -4.76 3.11 -26.76
C GLY A 520 -4.39 4.41 -27.47
N GLU A 521 -3.92 5.39 -26.72
CA GLU A 521 -3.47 6.67 -27.27
C GLU A 521 -2.29 6.54 -28.22
N ILE A 522 -1.26 5.78 -27.86
CA ILE A 522 -0.08 5.64 -28.72
C ILE A 522 -0.39 4.82 -29.98
N ARG A 523 -1.24 3.80 -29.89
CA ARG A 523 -1.71 3.02 -31.05
C ARG A 523 -2.55 3.85 -31.99
N ARG A 524 -3.38 4.75 -31.46
CA ARG A 524 -4.09 5.74 -32.27
C ARG A 524 -3.12 6.66 -33.02
N GLN A 525 -2.05 7.11 -32.39
CA GLN A 525 -0.99 7.92 -33.05
C GLN A 525 -0.21 7.12 -34.12
N LEU A 526 -0.12 5.80 -33.98
CA LEU A 526 0.47 4.89 -34.96
C LEU A 526 -0.50 4.46 -36.07
N ASN A 527 -1.73 4.98 -36.08
CA ASN A 527 -2.83 4.54 -36.96
C ASN A 527 -3.23 3.06 -36.79
N ASP A 528 -2.85 2.41 -35.68
CA ASP A 528 -3.36 1.09 -35.30
C ASP A 528 -4.75 1.23 -34.67
N ARG A 529 -5.75 1.32 -35.55
CA ARG A 529 -7.16 1.46 -35.17
C ARG A 529 -7.62 0.31 -34.28
N HIS A 530 -7.36 -0.94 -34.68
CA HIS A 530 -7.85 -2.11 -33.94
C HIS A 530 -7.21 -2.23 -32.56
N GLY A 531 -5.90 -2.02 -32.46
CA GLY A 531 -5.22 -2.07 -31.17
C GLY A 531 -5.60 -0.93 -30.23
N ALA A 532 -5.87 0.27 -30.76
CA ALA A 532 -6.41 1.38 -29.98
C ALA A 532 -7.82 1.10 -29.47
N GLU A 533 -8.68 0.56 -30.34
CA GLU A 533 -10.06 0.23 -30.01
C GLU A 533 -10.12 -0.82 -28.88
N LYS A 534 -9.30 -1.87 -29.01
CA LYS A 534 -9.16 -2.91 -27.98
C LYS A 534 -8.76 -2.31 -26.63
N ALA A 535 -7.78 -1.40 -26.59
CA ALA A 535 -7.34 -0.80 -25.33
C ALA A 535 -8.43 0.06 -24.67
N PHE A 536 -9.21 0.82 -25.45
CA PHE A 536 -10.32 1.63 -24.92
C PHE A 536 -11.51 0.76 -24.47
N LEU A 537 -11.78 -0.35 -25.15
CA LEU A 537 -12.77 -1.33 -24.69
C LEU A 537 -12.35 -1.97 -23.36
N THR A 538 -11.07 -2.33 -23.20
CA THR A 538 -10.56 -2.83 -21.92
C THR A 538 -10.78 -1.82 -20.78
N LEU A 539 -10.60 -0.52 -21.03
CA LEU A 539 -10.90 0.52 -20.02
C LEU A 539 -12.36 0.49 -19.57
N ILE A 540 -13.28 0.36 -20.53
CA ILE A 540 -14.72 0.26 -20.27
C ILE A 540 -15.03 -1.01 -19.47
N GLU A 541 -14.45 -2.15 -19.82
CA GLU A 541 -14.64 -3.42 -19.08
C GLU A 541 -14.11 -3.34 -17.65
N MET A 542 -12.94 -2.71 -17.46
CA MET A 542 -12.32 -2.51 -16.13
C MET A 542 -13.16 -1.64 -15.21
N ALA A 543 -13.76 -0.57 -15.73
CA ALA A 543 -14.61 0.34 -14.95
C ALA A 543 -15.82 0.82 -15.78
N PRO A 544 -16.89 0.02 -15.88
CA PRO A 544 -18.06 0.34 -16.72
C PRO A 544 -18.84 1.58 -16.27
N THR A 545 -18.61 2.04 -15.05
CA THR A 545 -19.21 3.25 -14.47
C THR A 545 -18.32 4.48 -14.65
N ALA A 546 -17.13 4.35 -15.25
CA ALA A 546 -16.21 5.45 -15.49
C ALA A 546 -16.41 6.02 -16.91
N PRO A 547 -16.48 7.35 -17.08
CA PRO A 547 -16.77 7.96 -18.38
C PRO A 547 -15.58 7.99 -19.35
N ASP A 548 -14.35 7.91 -18.85
CA ASP A 548 -13.12 8.12 -19.62
C ASP A 548 -12.94 7.10 -20.76
N GLY A 549 -13.20 5.82 -20.51
CA GLY A 549 -13.14 4.78 -21.54
C GLY A 549 -14.12 5.03 -22.69
N TYR A 550 -15.35 5.41 -22.36
CA TYR A 550 -16.39 5.73 -23.35
C TYR A 550 -16.03 6.98 -24.17
N HIS A 551 -15.51 8.02 -23.51
CA HIS A 551 -15.08 9.25 -24.17
C HIS A 551 -13.94 9.00 -25.17
N LEU A 552 -12.94 8.21 -24.79
CA LEU A 552 -11.81 7.85 -25.65
C LEU A 552 -12.25 7.03 -26.86
N TYR A 553 -13.10 6.04 -26.64
CA TYR A 553 -13.67 5.22 -27.70
C TYR A 553 -14.49 6.06 -28.70
N ALA A 554 -15.33 6.97 -28.20
CA ALA A 554 -16.11 7.88 -29.04
C ALA A 554 -15.20 8.80 -29.89
N GLY A 555 -14.16 9.38 -29.28
CA GLY A 555 -13.19 10.20 -30.01
C GLY A 555 -12.46 9.42 -31.11
N GLN A 556 -12.17 8.14 -30.88
CA GLN A 556 -11.64 7.26 -31.92
C GLN A 556 -12.67 7.00 -33.04
N ALA A 557 -13.91 6.66 -32.69
CA ALA A 557 -14.96 6.42 -33.68
C ALA A 557 -15.16 7.65 -34.59
N TYR A 558 -15.18 8.85 -34.00
CA TYR A 558 -15.29 10.12 -34.72
C TYR A 558 -14.12 10.33 -35.69
N LEU A 559 -12.88 10.12 -35.23
CA LEU A 559 -11.67 10.26 -36.05
C LEU A 559 -11.72 9.38 -37.31
N TYR A 560 -12.30 8.19 -37.19
CA TYR A 560 -12.44 7.23 -38.31
C TYR A 560 -13.80 7.28 -39.02
N GLY A 561 -14.57 8.35 -38.83
CA GLY A 561 -15.79 8.65 -39.61
C GLY A 561 -17.08 7.99 -39.11
N ASP A 562 -17.06 7.21 -38.03
CA ASP A 562 -18.25 6.55 -37.46
C ASP A 562 -18.95 7.49 -36.45
N ARG A 563 -19.65 8.49 -37.00
CA ARG A 563 -20.29 9.58 -36.21
C ARG A 563 -21.39 9.07 -35.28
N ASP A 564 -22.21 8.13 -35.74
CA ASP A 564 -23.32 7.58 -34.95
C ASP A 564 -22.80 6.84 -33.72
N LYS A 565 -21.74 6.03 -33.89
CA LYS A 565 -21.06 5.37 -32.78
C LYS A 565 -20.41 6.39 -31.84
N ALA A 566 -19.78 7.44 -32.37
CA ALA A 566 -19.19 8.49 -31.56
C ALA A 566 -20.23 9.18 -30.66
N ILE A 567 -21.34 9.63 -31.22
CA ILE A 567 -22.44 10.28 -30.47
C ILE A 567 -22.96 9.34 -29.39
N ARG A 568 -23.23 8.06 -29.73
CA ARG A 568 -23.74 7.07 -28.77
C ARG A 568 -22.79 6.86 -27.59
N PHE A 569 -21.48 6.79 -27.83
CA PHE A 569 -20.51 6.57 -26.75
C PHE A 569 -20.23 7.86 -25.96
N TRP A 570 -20.28 9.04 -26.56
CA TRP A 570 -20.25 10.30 -25.82
C TRP A 570 -21.48 10.47 -24.93
N GLN A 571 -22.67 10.09 -25.38
CA GLN A 571 -23.86 10.08 -24.53
C GLN A 571 -23.67 9.16 -23.32
N LYS A 572 -23.18 7.93 -23.54
CA LYS A 572 -22.84 7.01 -22.43
C LYS A 572 -21.81 7.61 -21.47
N ALA A 573 -20.86 8.38 -21.97
CA ALA A 573 -19.88 9.07 -21.14
C ALA A 573 -20.48 10.25 -20.36
N LEU A 574 -21.51 10.93 -20.89
CA LEU A 574 -22.23 12.00 -20.19
C LEU A 574 -23.16 11.46 -19.10
N ASP A 575 -23.71 10.27 -19.31
CA ASP A 575 -24.58 9.61 -18.34
C ASP A 575 -23.80 9.08 -17.10
N ARG A 576 -22.47 9.16 -17.07
CA ARG A 576 -21.54 8.58 -16.07
C ARG A 576 -20.57 9.61 -15.51
#